data_AF-A0AAV9IG95-F1
#
_entry.id   AF-A0AAV9IG95-F1
#
_cell.length_a   1.000
_cell.length_b   1.000
_cell.length_c   1.000
_cell.angle_alpha   90.00
_cell.angle_beta   90.00
_cell.angle_gamma   90.00
#
_symmetry.space_group_name_H-M   'P 1'
#
loop_
_entity.id
_entity.type
_entity.pdbx_description
1 polymer ?
#
loop_
_entity_poly.entity_id
_entity_poly.type
_entity_poly.pdbx_seq_one_letter_code
_entity_poly.pdbx_strand_id
1 'polypeptide(L)'
;MLQVKSDSRVQVDNFGCCSSSVLQGKAEGAVESSAIPHVEDLTLCVACIEQVANVLFIPCEHKVICEHCLCMLDNQLCPCCREQVLSFKLLPVKSKAVEECPLSAPNVEYWTSAEDRTENIAKVSEYLERCGIGNDQFVQTGSLCSSVLQYIGYSEGQELGWFCQYCRNYHCREEIEDSLMYPLGKLIQERNEHERSIVKKTLQVWVCGSSFQVNARLIEVLSNLFPADASYGHNMDDNNKIHAFSKRTATKSLLKLPRWDRRRDSYRDNCPVLSREKPPVNICFQCNKYSPNCVLEGNSICFRNIRTWELLRYAKLKDTWYMPDLLLYCCYDENEQSFYDILGLKRRLKDRYGFVCKELVVLLQNGKHGDMMEQFKNFCRQQHEQPSLSVDSIRKLLKEYEPSFADLLDISSFNLDEVELGTARALMKAIVRRAKIQRKKSNRNNRSWIATQTSAPALVANRNRNNVGPVVVSSSCRCM
;
A
#
# COMPACT_ATOMS: atom_id res chain seq x y z
N MET A 1 16.91 -56.18 2.92
CA MET A 1 16.08 -56.01 1.70
C MET A 1 14.63 -56.23 2.08
N LEU A 2 13.90 -55.16 2.37
CA LEU A 2 12.47 -55.18 2.68
C LEU A 2 11.84 -54.04 1.89
N GLN A 3 11.15 -54.39 0.80
CA GLN A 3 10.39 -53.44 -0.02
C GLN A 3 9.02 -53.22 0.63
N VAL A 4 8.79 -52.02 1.14
CA VAL A 4 7.45 -51.55 1.51
C VAL A 4 6.89 -50.81 0.30
N LYS A 5 5.87 -51.40 -0.33
CA LYS A 5 5.02 -50.75 -1.32
C LYS A 5 3.94 -49.96 -0.58
N SER A 6 3.87 -48.65 -0.82
CA SER A 6 2.74 -47.82 -0.39
C SER A 6 2.28 -46.98 -1.58
N ASP A 7 1.35 -47.53 -2.35
CA ASP A 7 0.52 -46.80 -3.30
C ASP A 7 -0.78 -46.41 -2.59
N SER A 8 -0.95 -45.13 -2.29
CA SER A 8 -2.24 -44.55 -1.95
C SER A 8 -2.33 -43.16 -2.59
N ARG A 9 -2.77 -43.13 -3.86
CA ARG A 9 -3.22 -41.91 -4.52
C ARG A 9 -4.60 -41.56 -3.98
N VAL A 10 -4.66 -40.51 -3.15
CA VAL A 10 -5.91 -39.83 -2.81
C VAL A 10 -6.22 -38.90 -3.98
N GLN A 11 -7.27 -39.23 -4.75
CA GLN A 11 -7.91 -38.29 -5.67
C GLN A 11 -8.54 -37.18 -4.84
N VAL A 12 -8.06 -35.96 -5.03
CA VAL A 12 -8.70 -34.75 -4.52
C VAL A 12 -9.63 -34.28 -5.62
N ASP A 13 -10.93 -34.38 -5.37
CA ASP A 13 -11.96 -33.90 -6.28
C ASP A 13 -11.89 -32.39 -6.44
N ASN A 14 -11.93 -31.96 -7.69
CA ASN A 14 -11.90 -30.57 -8.15
C ASN A 14 -13.09 -29.78 -7.60
N PHE A 15 -12.80 -28.70 -6.87
CA PHE A 15 -13.79 -27.68 -6.53
C PHE A 15 -14.13 -26.81 -7.75
N GLY A 16 -15.41 -26.90 -8.17
CA GLY A 16 -16.25 -25.77 -8.57
C GLY A 16 -15.79 -24.89 -9.73
N CYS A 17 -15.98 -25.38 -10.96
CA CYS A 17 -16.04 -24.52 -12.14
C CYS A 17 -17.51 -24.07 -12.34
N CYS A 18 -17.76 -22.77 -12.35
CA CYS A 18 -19.07 -22.21 -12.74
C CYS A 18 -19.35 -22.58 -14.20
N SER A 19 -20.21 -23.56 -14.43
CA SER A 19 -20.73 -23.91 -15.74
C SER A 19 -22.26 -23.81 -15.68
N SER A 20 -22.79 -22.83 -16.39
CA SER A 20 -24.22 -22.61 -16.56
C SER A 20 -24.82 -23.78 -17.34
N SER A 21 -25.44 -24.74 -16.66
CA SER A 21 -26.23 -25.78 -17.30
C SER A 21 -27.65 -25.27 -17.58
N VAL A 22 -27.99 -25.21 -18.86
CA VAL A 22 -29.34 -24.99 -19.40
C VAL A 22 -30.22 -26.19 -19.02
N LEU A 23 -31.23 -25.96 -18.18
CA LEU A 23 -32.34 -26.90 -17.99
C LEU A 23 -33.54 -26.43 -18.82
N GLN A 24 -33.92 -27.24 -19.82
CA GLN A 24 -35.19 -27.12 -20.53
C GLN A 24 -36.29 -27.73 -19.67
N GLY A 25 -37.20 -26.88 -19.16
CA GLY A 25 -38.46 -27.27 -18.53
C GLY A 25 -39.62 -26.48 -19.13
N LYS A 26 -40.63 -27.21 -19.63
CA LYS A 26 -41.85 -26.70 -20.26
C LYS A 26 -42.77 -25.98 -19.27
N ALA A 27 -43.49 -25.00 -19.83
CA ALA A 27 -44.38 -24.03 -19.22
C ALA A 27 -45.61 -24.62 -18.49
N GLU A 28 -46.16 -23.86 -17.53
CA GLU A 28 -47.48 -23.21 -17.67
C GLU A 28 -47.84 -22.35 -16.42
N GLY A 29 -48.16 -21.07 -16.67
CA GLY A 29 -49.16 -20.27 -15.95
C GLY A 29 -48.85 -19.74 -14.54
N ALA A 30 -48.42 -18.47 -14.45
CA ALA A 30 -48.93 -17.50 -13.47
C ALA A 30 -48.29 -16.10 -13.60
N VAL A 31 -49.15 -15.13 -13.92
CA VAL A 31 -49.15 -13.71 -13.47
C VAL A 31 -47.87 -12.89 -13.71
N GLU A 32 -47.91 -12.11 -14.79
CA GLU A 32 -47.09 -10.93 -15.01
C GLU A 32 -47.31 -9.91 -13.88
N SER A 33 -46.39 -9.87 -12.93
CA SER A 33 -46.16 -8.73 -12.04
C SER A 33 -44.90 -8.03 -12.51
N SER A 34 -45.12 -6.97 -13.28
CA SER A 34 -44.12 -6.02 -13.74
C SER A 34 -43.63 -5.13 -12.59
N ALA A 35 -42.64 -5.61 -11.85
CA ALA A 35 -41.77 -4.75 -11.07
C ALA A 35 -40.38 -5.39 -11.03
N ILE A 36 -39.54 -5.00 -11.99
CA ILE A 36 -38.10 -5.26 -11.95
C ILE A 36 -37.55 -4.45 -10.77
N PRO A 37 -37.05 -5.04 -9.67
CA PRO A 37 -36.16 -4.30 -8.81
C PRO A 37 -34.83 -4.26 -9.55
N HIS A 38 -34.61 -3.20 -10.33
CA HIS A 38 -33.32 -2.88 -10.93
C HIS A 38 -32.39 -2.34 -9.82
N VAL A 39 -32.24 -3.11 -8.75
CA VAL A 39 -31.19 -2.91 -7.77
C VAL A 39 -29.98 -3.53 -8.43
N GLU A 40 -29.17 -2.72 -9.11
CA GLU A 40 -27.85 -3.14 -9.54
C GLU A 40 -27.18 -3.76 -8.31
N ASP A 41 -26.98 -5.08 -8.32
CA ASP A 41 -26.34 -5.79 -7.22
C ASP A 41 -24.96 -5.18 -7.01
N LEU A 42 -24.86 -4.29 -6.02
CA LEU A 42 -23.60 -3.68 -5.63
C LEU A 42 -22.74 -4.77 -5.02
N THR A 43 -21.97 -5.44 -5.88
CA THR A 43 -21.03 -6.46 -5.45
C THR A 43 -19.99 -5.81 -4.55
N LEU A 44 -19.82 -6.35 -3.34
CA LEU A 44 -18.74 -5.95 -2.46
C LEU A 44 -17.39 -6.26 -3.12
N CYS A 45 -16.39 -5.45 -2.80
CA CYS A 45 -15.02 -5.66 -3.24
C CYS A 45 -14.53 -7.01 -2.76
N VAL A 46 -14.04 -7.85 -3.68
CA VAL A 46 -13.57 -9.20 -3.35
C VAL A 46 -12.28 -9.21 -2.52
N ALA A 47 -11.59 -8.07 -2.41
CA ALA A 47 -10.34 -7.95 -1.66
C ALA A 47 -10.56 -7.56 -0.20
N CYS A 48 -11.40 -6.57 0.10
CA CYS A 48 -11.68 -6.16 1.48
C CYS A 48 -13.01 -6.73 2.02
N ILE A 49 -13.97 -7.07 1.17
CA ILE A 49 -15.33 -7.52 1.54
C ILE A 49 -16.08 -6.45 2.37
N GLU A 50 -15.59 -5.21 2.38
CA GLU A 50 -16.14 -4.11 3.18
C GLU A 50 -16.76 -3.03 2.30
N GLN A 51 -16.05 -2.62 1.24
CA GLN A 51 -16.46 -1.53 0.36
C GLN A 51 -17.12 -2.06 -0.92
N VAL A 52 -17.96 -1.24 -1.55
CA VAL A 52 -18.56 -1.56 -2.86
C VAL A 52 -17.47 -1.61 -3.93
N ALA A 53 -17.50 -2.64 -4.79
CA ALA A 53 -16.64 -2.68 -5.96
C ALA A 53 -17.02 -1.55 -6.91
N ASN A 54 -16.09 -0.64 -7.20
CA ASN A 54 -16.33 0.54 -8.03
C ASN A 54 -15.27 0.74 -9.11
N VAL A 55 -14.44 -0.27 -9.35
CA VAL A 55 -13.40 -0.24 -10.37
C VAL A 55 -13.78 -1.21 -11.49
N LEU A 56 -13.92 -0.68 -12.71
CA LEU A 56 -14.10 -1.47 -13.92
C LEU A 56 -12.75 -1.68 -14.60
N PHE A 57 -12.34 -2.93 -14.81
CA PHE A 57 -11.10 -3.25 -15.51
C PHE A 57 -11.27 -3.35 -17.03
N ILE A 58 -10.25 -2.92 -17.77
CA ILE A 58 -10.20 -3.02 -19.24
C ILE A 58 -9.02 -3.90 -19.63
N PRO A 59 -9.20 -4.88 -20.54
CA PRO A 59 -10.36 -5.08 -21.40
C PRO A 59 -11.44 -6.02 -20.85
N CYS A 60 -11.22 -6.67 -19.71
CA CYS A 60 -12.06 -7.78 -19.28
C CYS A 60 -13.42 -7.40 -18.67
N GLU A 61 -13.68 -6.11 -18.47
CA GLU A 61 -14.92 -5.50 -17.95
C GLU A 61 -15.40 -6.03 -16.59
N HIS A 62 -14.54 -6.68 -15.83
CA HIS A 62 -14.88 -7.13 -14.48
C HIS A 62 -14.87 -5.96 -13.49
N LYS A 63 -15.95 -5.85 -12.71
CA LYS A 63 -16.12 -4.90 -11.61
C LYS A 63 -16.05 -5.65 -10.27
N VAL A 64 -14.84 -5.89 -9.77
CA VAL A 64 -14.64 -6.79 -8.61
C VAL A 64 -13.92 -6.17 -7.43
N ILE A 65 -13.32 -4.98 -7.55
CA ILE A 65 -12.65 -4.32 -6.43
C ILE A 65 -13.04 -2.87 -6.25
N CYS A 66 -12.81 -2.33 -5.06
CA CYS A 66 -12.95 -0.92 -4.76
C CYS A 66 -11.67 -0.14 -5.08
N GLU A 67 -11.79 1.19 -5.16
CA GLU A 67 -10.69 2.12 -5.41
C GLU A 67 -9.56 2.01 -4.37
N HIS A 68 -9.87 1.75 -3.10
CA HIS A 68 -8.86 1.60 -2.04
C HIS A 68 -8.00 0.34 -2.25
N CYS A 69 -8.64 -0.75 -2.65
CA CYS A 69 -7.97 -2.02 -2.92
C CYS A 69 -7.29 -2.07 -4.29
N LEU A 70 -7.61 -1.16 -5.21
CA LEU A 70 -6.97 -1.09 -6.54
C LEU A 70 -5.46 -0.89 -6.44
N CYS A 71 -5.03 -0.05 -5.51
CA CYS A 71 -3.61 0.15 -5.25
C CYS A 71 -2.91 -1.14 -4.77
N MET A 72 -3.63 -2.20 -4.39
CA MET A 72 -3.07 -3.50 -3.98
C MET A 72 -2.69 -4.44 -5.11
N LEU A 73 -3.04 -4.12 -6.36
CA LEU A 73 -2.68 -4.96 -7.51
C LEU A 73 -1.24 -4.71 -7.95
N ASP A 74 -0.41 -5.75 -7.88
CA ASP A 74 1.02 -5.67 -8.24
C ASP A 74 1.33 -6.17 -9.66
N ASN A 75 0.50 -7.08 -10.19
CA ASN A 75 0.80 -7.85 -11.41
C ASN A 75 -0.04 -7.42 -12.63
N GLN A 76 -0.81 -6.34 -12.54
CA GLN A 76 -1.73 -5.90 -13.60
C GLN A 76 -2.68 -7.02 -14.07
N LEU A 77 -3.09 -7.94 -13.19
CA LEU A 77 -4.05 -8.99 -13.55
C LEU A 77 -5.37 -8.77 -12.83
N CYS A 78 -6.47 -9.03 -13.54
CA CYS A 78 -7.81 -9.00 -12.95
C CYS A 78 -7.94 -10.13 -11.91
N PRO A 79 -8.38 -9.87 -10.67
CA PRO A 79 -8.59 -10.91 -9.67
C PRO A 79 -9.61 -11.98 -10.06
N CYS A 80 -10.55 -11.66 -10.97
CA CYS A 80 -11.62 -12.55 -11.39
C CYS A 80 -11.17 -13.50 -12.52
N CYS A 81 -10.82 -12.96 -13.69
CA CYS A 81 -10.47 -13.76 -14.88
C CYS A 81 -8.96 -13.94 -15.09
N ARG A 82 -8.10 -13.27 -14.29
CA ARG A 82 -6.63 -13.23 -14.45
C ARG A 82 -6.14 -12.67 -15.78
N GLU A 83 -7.02 -12.05 -16.57
CA GLU A 83 -6.64 -11.31 -17.77
C GLU A 83 -5.82 -10.07 -17.41
N GLN A 84 -4.91 -9.69 -18.31
CA GLN A 84 -4.07 -8.51 -18.13
C GLN A 84 -4.93 -7.23 -18.20
N VAL A 85 -4.87 -6.43 -17.15
CA VAL A 85 -5.57 -5.16 -17.02
C VAL A 85 -4.66 -4.04 -17.55
N LEU A 86 -5.08 -3.42 -18.64
CA LEU A 86 -4.36 -2.33 -19.28
C LEU A 86 -4.70 -0.98 -18.63
N SER A 87 -5.99 -0.76 -18.39
CA SER A 87 -6.52 0.45 -17.76
C SER A 87 -7.71 0.11 -16.87
N PHE A 88 -8.13 1.08 -16.08
CA PHE A 88 -9.34 0.98 -15.26
C PHE A 88 -10.17 2.25 -15.37
N LYS A 89 -11.47 2.13 -15.10
CA LYS A 89 -12.43 3.24 -14.96
C LYS A 89 -13.00 3.20 -13.55
N LEU A 90 -12.95 4.33 -12.85
CA LEU A 90 -13.66 4.48 -11.57
C LEU A 90 -15.12 4.77 -11.87
N LEU A 91 -15.99 3.93 -11.33
CA LEU A 91 -17.43 4.12 -11.39
C LEU A 91 -17.85 4.95 -10.18
N PRO A 92 -18.73 5.95 -10.36
CA PRO A 92 -19.25 6.73 -9.25
C PRO A 92 -19.98 5.79 -8.29
N VAL A 93 -19.53 5.75 -7.03
CA VAL A 93 -20.26 5.07 -5.97
C VAL A 93 -21.37 6.03 -5.54
N LYS A 94 -22.62 5.62 -5.72
CA LYS A 94 -23.72 6.26 -4.98
C LYS A 94 -23.45 6.00 -3.51
N SER A 95 -22.90 6.97 -2.79
CA SER A 95 -22.65 6.80 -1.37
C SER A 95 -24.01 6.67 -0.68
N LYS A 96 -24.16 5.71 0.24
CA LYS A 96 -25.38 5.59 1.06
C LYS A 96 -25.75 6.91 1.76
N ALA A 97 -24.75 7.74 2.05
CA ALA A 97 -24.94 9.09 2.59
C ALA A 97 -25.75 10.02 1.67
N VAL A 98 -25.77 9.79 0.34
CA VAL A 98 -26.62 10.51 -0.61
C VAL A 98 -28.04 9.95 -0.62
N GLU A 99 -28.23 8.65 -0.37
CA GLU A 99 -29.56 8.03 -0.26
C GLU A 99 -30.25 8.35 1.06
N GLU A 100 -29.48 8.52 2.15
CA GLU A 100 -29.99 8.95 3.46
C GLU A 100 -29.94 10.49 3.63
N CYS A 101 -29.47 11.23 2.62
CA CYS A 101 -29.50 12.69 2.68
C CYS A 101 -30.95 13.16 2.51
N PRO A 102 -31.56 13.87 3.47
CA PRO A 102 -32.91 14.43 3.31
C PRO A 102 -32.99 15.48 2.18
N LEU A 103 -31.85 15.81 1.55
CA LEU A 103 -31.71 16.65 0.36
C LEU A 103 -31.88 15.90 -0.97
N SER A 104 -32.20 14.60 -0.97
CA SER A 104 -32.71 13.91 -2.18
C SER A 104 -34.12 14.42 -2.48
N ALA A 105 -34.23 15.71 -2.84
CA ALA A 105 -35.47 16.36 -3.18
C ALA A 105 -36.00 15.74 -4.49
N PRO A 106 -37.25 15.25 -4.53
CA PRO A 106 -37.85 14.72 -5.75
C PRO A 106 -38.16 15.80 -6.81
N ASN A 107 -37.77 17.06 -6.60
CA ASN A 107 -38.08 18.21 -7.46
C ASN A 107 -36.87 19.15 -7.62
N VAL A 108 -35.74 18.65 -8.13
CA VAL A 108 -34.72 19.55 -8.68
C VAL A 108 -35.19 19.92 -10.09
N GLU A 109 -35.70 21.16 -10.26
CA GLU A 109 -35.95 21.72 -11.60
C GLU A 109 -34.67 21.58 -12.44
N TYR A 110 -34.83 21.15 -13.69
CA TYR A 110 -33.74 20.76 -14.59
C TYR A 110 -33.03 21.97 -15.19
N TRP A 111 -31.70 21.94 -15.25
CA TRP A 111 -30.88 23.05 -15.70
C TRP A 111 -30.22 22.70 -17.02
N THR A 112 -30.47 23.51 -18.05
CA THR A 112 -30.01 23.19 -19.40
C THR A 112 -28.71 23.93 -19.73
N SER A 113 -27.89 23.34 -20.60
CA SER A 113 -26.66 23.94 -21.13
C SER A 113 -26.91 25.13 -22.08
N ALA A 114 -28.17 25.40 -22.41
CA ALA A 114 -28.60 26.48 -23.29
C ALA A 114 -28.79 27.82 -22.56
N GLU A 115 -28.94 27.79 -21.23
CA GLU A 115 -29.12 29.00 -20.43
C GLU A 115 -27.79 29.72 -20.19
N ASP A 116 -27.85 31.07 -20.20
CA ASP A 116 -26.68 31.88 -19.95
C ASP A 116 -26.05 31.51 -18.60
N ARG A 117 -24.72 31.38 -18.57
CA ARG A 117 -23.94 30.94 -17.39
C ARG A 117 -24.31 31.74 -16.12
N THR A 118 -24.66 33.00 -16.32
CA THR A 118 -25.09 33.93 -15.27
C THR A 118 -26.39 33.51 -14.61
N GLU A 119 -27.32 32.97 -15.39
CA GLU A 119 -28.63 32.50 -14.94
C GLU A 119 -28.50 31.18 -14.16
N ASN A 120 -27.68 30.26 -14.67
CA ASN A 120 -27.34 29.02 -13.97
C ASN A 120 -26.68 29.30 -12.60
N ILE A 121 -25.75 30.27 -12.52
CA ILE A 121 -25.14 30.65 -11.24
C ILE A 121 -26.16 31.24 -10.27
N ALA A 122 -27.07 32.09 -10.75
CA ALA A 122 -28.13 32.66 -9.91
C ALA A 122 -29.06 31.59 -9.35
N LYS A 123 -29.42 30.59 -10.16
CA LYS A 123 -30.24 29.44 -9.75
C LYS A 123 -29.54 28.57 -8.68
N VAL A 124 -28.21 28.38 -8.74
CA VAL A 124 -27.45 27.73 -7.63
C VAL A 124 -27.56 28.52 -6.35
N SER A 125 -27.28 29.82 -6.42
CA SER A 125 -27.32 30.67 -5.23
C SER A 125 -28.71 30.67 -4.59
N GLU A 126 -29.76 30.75 -5.40
CA GLU A 126 -31.14 30.70 -4.91
C GLU A 126 -31.49 29.33 -4.27
N TYR A 127 -31.08 28.22 -4.89
CA TYR A 127 -31.32 26.88 -4.34
C TYR A 127 -30.60 26.69 -3.00
N LEU A 128 -29.33 27.10 -2.91
CA LEU A 128 -28.54 27.01 -1.67
C LEU A 128 -29.15 27.85 -0.55
N GLU A 129 -29.61 29.06 -0.87
CA GLU A 129 -30.33 29.93 0.07
C GLU A 129 -31.64 29.29 0.55
N ARG A 130 -32.42 28.66 -0.35
CA ARG A 130 -33.65 27.92 0.03
C ARG A 130 -33.37 26.72 0.93
N CYS A 131 -32.23 26.06 0.78
CA CYS A 131 -31.80 24.97 1.66
C CYS A 131 -31.27 25.46 3.02
N GLY A 132 -31.26 26.77 3.29
CA GLY A 132 -30.70 27.37 4.51
C GLY A 132 -29.17 27.31 4.58
N ILE A 133 -28.51 26.95 3.48
CA ILE A 133 -27.06 26.93 3.35
C ILE A 133 -26.66 28.30 2.84
N GLY A 134 -26.43 29.25 3.75
CA GLY A 134 -25.96 30.59 3.36
C GLY A 134 -24.70 30.49 2.50
N ASN A 135 -24.58 31.35 1.49
CA ASN A 135 -23.45 31.38 0.53
C ASN A 135 -22.06 31.37 1.22
N ASP A 136 -21.97 31.81 2.48
CA ASP A 136 -20.73 31.84 3.27
C ASP A 136 -20.34 30.48 3.88
N GLN A 137 -21.26 29.54 4.06
CA GLN A 137 -20.97 28.21 4.64
C GLN A 137 -20.36 27.23 3.65
N PHE A 138 -20.62 27.40 2.35
CA PHE A 138 -20.06 26.57 1.28
C PHE A 138 -18.54 26.78 1.10
N VAL A 139 -18.00 27.91 1.57
CA VAL A 139 -16.56 28.20 1.54
C VAL A 139 -15.80 27.54 2.71
N GLN A 140 -16.50 27.11 3.78
CA GLN A 140 -15.87 26.63 5.01
C GLN A 140 -15.92 25.11 5.23
N THR A 141 -16.74 24.35 4.49
CA THR A 141 -16.82 22.87 4.60
C THR A 141 -15.75 22.15 3.76
N GLY A 142 -14.47 22.48 3.97
CA GLY A 142 -13.32 21.92 3.25
C GLY A 142 -12.95 20.45 3.58
N SER A 143 -13.89 19.65 4.11
CA SER A 143 -13.62 18.26 4.55
C SER A 143 -14.83 17.34 4.37
N LEU A 144 -15.59 17.50 3.28
CA LEU A 144 -16.55 16.48 2.84
C LEU A 144 -15.93 15.69 1.67
N CYS A 145 -16.21 14.39 1.66
CA CYS A 145 -15.60 13.31 0.89
C CYS A 145 -15.09 13.65 -0.52
N SER A 146 -14.04 12.93 -0.95
CA SER A 146 -13.33 13.07 -2.23
C SER A 146 -14.15 12.77 -3.50
N SER A 147 -15.48 12.75 -3.44
CA SER A 147 -16.31 12.68 -4.64
C SER A 147 -16.36 14.06 -5.29
N VAL A 148 -15.44 14.29 -6.22
CA VAL A 148 -15.16 15.58 -6.89
C VAL A 148 -16.30 16.07 -7.82
N LEU A 149 -17.30 15.24 -8.09
CA LEU A 149 -18.34 15.50 -9.08
C LEU A 149 -19.73 15.35 -8.46
N GLN A 150 -20.54 16.41 -8.53
CA GLN A 150 -21.96 16.36 -8.21
C GLN A 150 -22.76 16.08 -9.49
N TYR A 151 -23.57 15.02 -9.45
CA TYR A 151 -24.50 14.68 -10.52
C TYR A 151 -25.73 15.58 -10.45
N ILE A 152 -26.14 16.15 -11.58
CA ILE A 152 -27.37 16.96 -11.71
C ILE A 152 -28.26 16.24 -12.73
N GLY A 153 -29.53 15.99 -12.36
CA GLY A 153 -30.42 14.95 -12.91
C GLY A 153 -30.92 15.07 -14.35
N TYR A 154 -31.66 14.04 -14.79
CA TYR A 154 -32.05 13.64 -16.16
C TYR A 154 -33.20 14.44 -16.79
N SER A 155 -33.05 15.03 -17.98
CA SER A 155 -34.19 15.42 -18.83
C SER A 155 -34.19 14.67 -20.16
N GLU A 156 -35.38 14.33 -20.68
CA GLU A 156 -35.54 13.63 -21.96
C GLU A 156 -34.89 14.43 -23.11
N GLY A 157 -33.81 13.90 -23.67
CA GLY A 157 -33.22 14.37 -24.92
C GLY A 157 -32.01 15.31 -24.82
N GLN A 158 -31.44 15.57 -23.63
CA GLN A 158 -30.19 16.32 -23.49
C GLN A 158 -29.13 15.54 -22.71
N GLU A 159 -27.92 15.44 -23.30
CA GLU A 159 -26.76 14.87 -22.62
C GLU A 159 -26.31 15.77 -21.49
N LEU A 160 -26.40 15.26 -20.26
CA LEU A 160 -26.02 16.01 -19.08
C LEU A 160 -24.51 15.97 -18.89
N GLY A 161 -23.95 17.16 -18.66
CA GLY A 161 -22.59 17.32 -18.18
C GLY A 161 -22.52 17.28 -16.66
N TRP A 162 -21.37 16.91 -16.11
CA TRP A 162 -21.15 17.02 -14.67
C TRP A 162 -20.51 18.36 -14.33
N PHE A 163 -20.95 18.95 -13.23
CA PHE A 163 -20.33 20.17 -12.71
C PHE A 163 -19.11 19.83 -11.87
N CYS A 164 -17.93 20.28 -12.30
CA CYS A 164 -16.71 20.17 -11.51
C CYS A 164 -16.57 21.38 -10.57
N GLN A 165 -16.55 21.14 -9.26
CA GLN A 165 -16.42 22.22 -8.27
C GLN A 165 -15.05 22.93 -8.31
N TYR A 166 -14.01 22.26 -8.81
CA TYR A 166 -12.66 22.84 -8.90
C TYR A 166 -12.51 23.85 -10.03
N CYS A 167 -12.93 23.51 -11.25
CA CYS A 167 -12.82 24.42 -12.39
C CYS A 167 -14.08 25.28 -12.60
N ARG A 168 -15.17 24.97 -11.87
CA ARG A 168 -16.48 25.61 -11.97
C ARG A 168 -17.03 25.60 -13.41
N ASN A 169 -16.80 24.51 -14.13
CA ASN A 169 -17.32 24.26 -15.47
C ASN A 169 -18.10 22.95 -15.52
N TYR A 170 -19.00 22.87 -16.50
CA TYR A 170 -19.66 21.62 -16.90
C TYR A 170 -18.74 20.88 -17.88
N HIS A 171 -18.62 19.58 -17.67
CA HIS A 171 -17.92 18.66 -18.56
C HIS A 171 -18.93 17.68 -19.11
N CYS A 172 -18.95 17.45 -20.43
CA CYS A 172 -19.90 16.48 -20.98
C CYS A 172 -19.56 15.07 -20.46
N ARG A 173 -20.56 14.18 -20.52
CA ARG A 173 -20.40 12.79 -20.08
C ARG A 173 -19.23 12.12 -20.78
N GLU A 174 -19.08 12.32 -22.08
CA GLU A 174 -17.98 11.76 -22.88
C GLU A 174 -16.61 12.29 -22.42
N GLU A 175 -16.46 13.61 -22.19
CA GLU A 175 -15.23 14.22 -21.68
C GLU A 175 -14.82 13.63 -20.32
N ILE A 176 -15.80 13.32 -19.47
CA ILE A 176 -15.55 12.71 -18.16
C ILE A 176 -15.25 11.23 -18.32
N GLU A 177 -16.04 10.50 -19.08
CA GLU A 177 -15.85 9.07 -19.27
C GLU A 177 -14.51 8.73 -19.94
N ASP A 178 -14.07 9.54 -20.91
CA ASP A 178 -12.78 9.43 -21.58
C ASP A 178 -11.61 9.94 -20.72
N SER A 179 -11.87 10.86 -19.77
CA SER A 179 -10.86 11.28 -18.78
C SER A 179 -10.77 10.33 -17.58
N LEU A 180 -11.79 9.50 -17.33
CA LEU A 180 -11.83 8.53 -16.25
C LEU A 180 -11.09 7.21 -16.55
N MET A 181 -10.63 7.00 -17.78
CA MET A 181 -9.77 5.87 -18.11
C MET A 181 -8.32 6.14 -17.70
N TYR A 182 -7.83 5.41 -16.70
CA TYR A 182 -6.48 5.56 -16.21
C TYR A 182 -5.66 4.27 -16.44
N PRO A 183 -4.47 4.35 -17.08
CA PRO A 183 -3.62 3.18 -17.28
C PRO A 183 -3.15 2.56 -15.95
N LEU A 184 -3.43 1.27 -15.73
CA LEU A 184 -3.07 0.61 -14.48
C LEU A 184 -1.54 0.55 -14.29
N GLY A 185 -0.80 0.37 -15.39
CA GLY A 185 0.67 0.39 -15.36
C GLY A 185 1.25 1.71 -14.83
N LYS A 186 0.63 2.85 -15.19
CA LYS A 186 1.04 4.18 -14.69
C LYS A 186 0.76 4.31 -13.19
N LEU A 187 -0.40 3.82 -12.72
CA LEU A 187 -0.77 3.86 -11.29
C LEU A 187 0.23 3.05 -10.46
N ILE A 188 0.55 1.84 -10.91
CA ILE A 188 1.51 0.96 -10.24
C ILE A 188 2.90 1.58 -10.24
N GLN A 189 3.32 2.21 -11.35
CA GLN A 189 4.59 2.92 -11.43
C GLN A 189 4.66 4.06 -10.40
N GLU A 190 3.69 4.97 -10.40
CA GLU A 190 3.63 6.11 -9.48
C GLU A 190 3.60 5.66 -8.02
N ARG A 191 2.81 4.63 -7.71
CA ARG A 191 2.78 3.98 -6.40
C ARG A 191 4.15 3.44 -6.02
N ASN A 192 4.82 2.68 -6.89
CA ASN A 192 6.14 2.12 -6.62
C ASN A 192 7.20 3.22 -6.42
N GLU A 193 7.13 4.30 -7.18
CA GLU A 193 8.00 5.48 -7.01
C GLU A 193 7.76 6.17 -5.66
N HIS A 194 6.49 6.30 -5.26
CA HIS A 194 6.11 6.84 -3.97
C HIS A 194 6.57 5.95 -2.81
N GLU A 195 6.33 4.64 -2.88
CA GLU A 195 6.84 3.64 -1.92
C GLU A 195 8.36 3.75 -1.80
N ARG A 196 9.09 3.78 -2.93
CA ARG A 196 10.54 3.95 -2.94
C ARG A 196 10.98 5.25 -2.28
N SER A 197 10.25 6.34 -2.49
CA SER A 197 10.55 7.64 -1.85
C SER A 197 10.43 7.56 -0.33
N ILE A 198 9.40 6.88 0.17
CA ILE A 198 9.16 6.69 1.61
C ILE A 198 10.22 5.77 2.21
N VAL A 199 10.47 4.61 1.59
CA VAL A 199 11.54 3.69 1.98
C VAL A 199 12.90 4.41 1.97
N LYS A 200 13.15 5.31 1.02
CA LYS A 200 14.37 6.14 0.96
C LYS A 200 14.46 7.24 2.02
N LYS A 201 13.40 7.54 2.77
CA LYS A 201 13.43 8.50 3.89
C LYS A 201 13.32 7.84 5.26
N THR A 202 12.80 6.62 5.31
CA THR A 202 12.51 5.90 6.55
C THR A 202 13.45 4.71 6.73
N LEU A 203 14.04 4.55 7.91
CA LEU A 203 14.82 3.36 8.26
C LEU A 203 13.89 2.16 8.38
N GLN A 204 14.08 1.15 7.54
CA GLN A 204 13.24 -0.04 7.52
C GLN A 204 13.82 -1.10 8.46
N VAL A 205 13.11 -1.39 9.56
CA VAL A 205 13.53 -2.37 10.56
C VAL A 205 12.52 -3.51 10.60
N TRP A 206 12.96 -4.70 10.22
CA TRP A 206 12.09 -5.89 10.23
C TRP A 206 12.32 -6.68 11.51
N VAL A 207 11.24 -7.10 12.15
CA VAL A 207 11.25 -7.90 13.37
C VAL A 207 10.74 -9.29 13.01
N CYS A 208 11.58 -10.30 13.23
CA CYS A 208 11.27 -11.70 13.00
C CYS A 208 11.66 -12.49 14.26
N GLY A 209 10.93 -13.54 14.58
CA GLY A 209 11.18 -14.29 15.81
C GLY A 209 10.36 -15.58 15.84
N SER A 210 10.48 -16.33 16.94
CA SER A 210 9.73 -17.57 17.15
C SER A 210 8.23 -17.33 17.37
N SER A 211 7.85 -16.18 17.95
CA SER A 211 6.45 -15.83 18.22
C SER A 211 6.06 -14.49 17.58
N PHE A 212 5.01 -14.52 16.76
CA PHE A 212 4.50 -13.34 16.08
C PHE A 212 3.88 -12.32 17.05
N GLN A 213 3.17 -12.76 18.09
CA GLN A 213 2.56 -11.85 19.06
C GLN A 213 3.61 -11.07 19.85
N VAL A 214 4.74 -11.71 20.13
CA VAL A 214 5.82 -11.11 20.90
C VAL A 214 6.54 -10.03 20.12
N ASN A 215 6.80 -10.30 18.84
CA ASN A 215 7.32 -9.29 17.93
C ASN A 215 6.38 -8.08 17.86
N ALA A 216 5.07 -8.32 17.80
CA ALA A 216 4.08 -7.24 17.79
C ALA A 216 4.14 -6.41 19.08
N ARG A 217 4.22 -7.07 20.24
CA ARG A 217 4.35 -6.42 21.54
C ARG A 217 5.64 -5.60 21.66
N LEU A 218 6.77 -6.13 21.19
CA LEU A 218 8.03 -5.38 21.16
C LEU A 218 7.90 -4.12 20.29
N ILE A 219 7.32 -4.24 19.09
CA ILE A 219 7.11 -3.11 18.19
C ILE A 219 6.21 -2.07 18.85
N GLU A 220 5.11 -2.49 19.46
CA GLU A 220 4.19 -1.61 20.18
C GLU A 220 4.90 -0.85 21.31
N VAL A 221 5.66 -1.55 22.16
CA VAL A 221 6.45 -0.94 23.23
C VAL A 221 7.41 0.11 22.68
N LEU A 222 8.18 -0.23 21.63
CA LEU A 222 9.14 0.70 21.04
C LEU A 222 8.46 1.89 20.36
N SER A 223 7.35 1.68 19.65
CA SER A 223 6.58 2.73 19.01
C SER A 223 5.92 3.66 20.02
N ASN A 224 5.43 3.15 21.15
CA ASN A 224 4.82 3.96 22.21
C ASN A 224 5.85 4.81 22.94
N LEU A 225 7.07 4.31 23.15
CA LEU A 225 8.14 5.06 23.80
C LEU A 225 8.75 6.15 22.90
N PHE A 226 8.65 5.98 21.59
CA PHE A 226 9.26 6.86 20.59
C PHE A 226 8.27 7.11 19.45
N PRO A 227 7.12 7.75 19.72
CA PRO A 227 6.04 7.88 18.75
C PRO A 227 6.51 8.65 17.51
N ALA A 228 5.98 8.27 16.35
CA ALA A 228 6.16 9.06 15.15
C ALA A 228 5.42 10.40 15.28
N ASP A 229 6.04 11.48 14.81
CA ASP A 229 5.36 12.77 14.74
C ASP A 229 4.10 12.65 13.88
N ALA A 230 2.95 13.03 14.43
CA ALA A 230 1.67 13.07 13.71
C ALA A 230 1.73 13.96 12.44
N SER A 231 2.69 14.90 12.40
CA SER A 231 2.96 15.75 11.23
C SER A 231 3.41 14.96 9.99
N TYR A 232 3.92 13.74 10.14
CA TYR A 232 4.29 12.90 9.01
C TYR A 232 3.06 12.42 8.22
N GLY A 233 1.94 12.15 8.91
CA GLY A 233 0.67 11.82 8.26
C GLY A 233 0.14 12.98 7.42
N HIS A 234 0.22 14.20 7.95
CA HIS A 234 -0.26 15.40 7.24
C HIS A 234 0.63 15.79 6.05
N ASN A 235 1.95 15.58 6.13
CA ASN A 235 2.86 15.89 5.02
C ASN A 235 2.74 14.90 3.84
N MET A 236 2.21 13.68 4.05
CA MET A 236 1.87 12.77 2.95
C MET A 236 0.69 13.29 2.12
N ASP A 237 -0.26 13.95 2.77
CA ASP A 237 -1.39 14.59 2.12
C ASP A 237 -1.04 15.95 1.48
N ASP A 238 0.08 16.57 1.87
CA ASP A 238 0.43 17.92 1.41
C ASP A 238 0.86 17.98 -0.06
N ASN A 239 1.16 16.84 -0.72
CA ASN A 239 1.22 16.78 -2.19
C ASN A 239 -0.15 17.02 -2.87
N ASN A 240 -1.26 16.89 -2.12
CA ASN A 240 -2.58 17.36 -2.53
C ASN A 240 -2.86 18.82 -2.12
N LYS A 241 -2.06 19.41 -1.21
CA LYS A 241 -2.22 20.81 -0.76
C LYS A 241 -1.29 21.82 -1.43
N ILE A 242 -0.47 21.46 -2.42
CA ILE A 242 0.42 22.40 -3.14
C ILE A 242 -0.33 23.61 -3.77
N HIS A 243 -1.66 23.59 -3.88
CA HIS A 243 -2.45 24.75 -4.30
C HIS A 243 -3.12 25.57 -3.18
N ALA A 244 -3.01 25.16 -1.91
CA ALA A 244 -3.54 25.92 -0.78
C ALA A 244 -2.46 26.81 -0.15
N PHE A 245 -2.21 27.94 -0.82
CA PHE A 245 -1.78 29.21 -0.23
C PHE A 245 -0.31 29.44 0.19
N SER A 246 0.40 30.07 -0.76
CA SER A 246 1.14 31.31 -0.55
C SER A 246 0.30 32.38 0.18
N LYS A 247 0.19 32.29 1.51
CA LYS A 247 -0.37 33.36 2.38
C LYS A 247 0.33 33.43 3.74
N ARG A 248 1.63 33.76 3.73
CA ARG A 248 2.37 34.39 4.85
C ARG A 248 3.49 35.19 4.17
N THR A 249 3.60 36.51 4.18
CA THR A 249 3.26 37.56 5.15
C THR A 249 3.12 38.89 4.40
N ALA A 250 1.97 39.55 4.48
CA ALA A 250 1.83 40.97 4.15
C ALA A 250 0.86 41.59 5.16
N THR A 251 1.44 42.12 6.23
CA THR A 251 0.74 42.95 7.20
C THR A 251 0.34 44.28 6.53
N LYS A 252 -0.95 44.61 6.64
CA LYS A 252 -1.54 45.96 6.63
C LYS A 252 -1.29 46.83 5.38
N SER A 253 -2.16 46.68 4.37
CA SER A 253 -2.79 47.86 3.75
C SER A 253 -4.17 47.49 3.19
N LEU A 254 -5.22 47.95 3.87
CA LEU A 254 -6.56 48.07 3.30
C LEU A 254 -6.49 49.12 2.19
N LEU A 255 -6.69 48.72 0.92
CA LEU A 255 -7.42 49.44 -0.13
C LEU A 255 -7.08 48.85 -1.51
N LYS A 256 -8.14 48.57 -2.27
CA LYS A 256 -8.20 48.05 -3.66
C LYS A 256 -8.06 46.52 -3.77
N LEU A 257 -9.19 45.83 -3.58
CA LEU A 257 -9.43 44.54 -4.24
C LEU A 257 -9.16 44.72 -5.75
N PRO A 258 -8.31 43.88 -6.37
CA PRO A 258 -8.10 43.97 -7.80
C PRO A 258 -9.41 43.62 -8.51
N ARG A 259 -9.79 44.44 -9.51
CA ARG A 259 -10.81 44.07 -10.49
C ARG A 259 -10.42 42.70 -11.05
N TRP A 260 -11.30 41.72 -10.88
CA TRP A 260 -11.20 40.42 -11.52
C TRP A 260 -11.44 40.61 -13.02
N ASP A 261 -10.40 41.03 -13.74
CA ASP A 261 -10.43 41.13 -15.19
C ASP A 261 -10.50 39.74 -15.81
N ARG A 262 -11.29 39.67 -16.90
CA ARG A 262 -11.72 38.49 -17.65
C ARG A 262 -10.58 37.70 -18.30
N ARG A 263 -9.66 37.09 -17.53
CA ARG A 263 -8.82 35.97 -18.01
C ARG A 263 -9.48 34.66 -17.59
N ARG A 264 -10.55 34.27 -18.28
CA ARG A 264 -11.31 33.03 -18.02
C ARG A 264 -10.69 31.78 -18.68
N ASP A 265 -9.81 31.95 -19.66
CA ASP A 265 -9.34 30.80 -20.46
C ASP A 265 -8.24 29.97 -19.79
N SER A 266 -7.50 30.50 -18.80
CA SER A 266 -6.39 29.76 -18.16
C SER A 266 -6.82 28.74 -17.09
N TYR A 267 -8.11 28.66 -16.75
CA TYR A 267 -8.61 27.73 -15.72
C TYR A 267 -9.03 26.37 -16.29
N ARG A 268 -9.27 26.28 -17.61
CA ARG A 268 -9.64 25.00 -18.24
C ARG A 268 -8.47 24.01 -18.22
N ASP A 269 -7.25 24.50 -18.47
CA ASP A 269 -6.04 23.68 -18.52
C ASP A 269 -5.60 23.12 -17.16
N ASN A 270 -6.13 23.65 -16.06
CA ASN A 270 -5.74 23.25 -14.69
C ASN A 270 -6.87 22.55 -13.93
N CYS A 271 -7.94 22.10 -14.59
CA CYS A 271 -8.98 21.33 -13.93
C CYS A 271 -8.39 20.00 -13.42
N PRO A 272 -8.34 19.72 -12.11
CA PRO A 272 -7.75 18.49 -11.58
C PRO A 272 -8.46 17.22 -12.03
N VAL A 273 -9.75 17.35 -12.41
CA VAL A 273 -10.55 16.24 -12.94
C VAL A 273 -10.12 15.86 -14.35
N LEU A 274 -9.77 16.86 -15.15
CA LEU A 274 -9.31 16.64 -16.52
C LEU A 274 -7.79 16.53 -16.63
N SER A 275 -7.05 16.92 -15.59
CA SER A 275 -5.60 16.80 -15.58
C SER A 275 -5.21 15.34 -15.41
N ARG A 276 -4.86 14.70 -16.53
CA ARG A 276 -4.35 13.32 -16.62
C ARG A 276 -3.04 13.07 -15.83
N GLU A 277 -2.54 14.09 -15.15
CA GLU A 277 -1.28 14.08 -14.44
C GLU A 277 -1.36 13.40 -13.08
N LYS A 278 -2.50 13.50 -12.37
CA LYS A 278 -2.65 12.87 -11.04
C LYS A 278 -3.43 11.56 -11.12
N PRO A 279 -3.04 10.53 -10.35
CA PRO A 279 -3.82 9.31 -10.28
C PRO A 279 -5.18 9.62 -9.63
N PRO A 280 -6.28 9.08 -10.16
CA PRO A 280 -7.61 9.30 -9.59
C PRO A 280 -7.82 8.52 -8.28
N VAL A 281 -6.78 7.83 -7.79
CA VAL A 281 -6.80 6.96 -6.62
C VAL A 281 -5.71 7.40 -5.65
N ASN A 282 -6.00 7.36 -4.36
CA ASN A 282 -5.02 7.66 -3.32
C ASN A 282 -3.96 6.54 -3.21
N ILE A 283 -2.80 6.74 -3.84
CA ILE A 283 -1.66 5.80 -3.78
C ILE A 283 -0.98 5.75 -2.39
N CYS A 284 -1.24 6.72 -1.51
CA CYS A 284 -0.62 6.79 -0.19
C CYS A 284 -1.11 5.67 0.75
N PHE A 285 -2.33 5.15 0.52
CA PHE A 285 -2.93 4.13 1.38
C PHE A 285 -2.04 2.89 1.54
N GLN A 286 -1.48 2.39 0.43
CA GLN A 286 -0.56 1.26 0.45
C GLN A 286 0.77 1.58 1.13
N CYS A 287 1.20 2.83 1.05
CA CYS A 287 2.50 3.24 1.54
C CYS A 287 2.57 3.28 3.07
N ASN A 288 1.42 3.22 3.75
CA ASN A 288 1.33 3.14 5.21
C ASN A 288 2.15 1.99 5.80
N LYS A 289 2.34 0.88 5.07
CA LYS A 289 3.19 -0.24 5.51
C LYS A 289 4.69 0.12 5.60
N TYR A 290 5.11 1.22 4.98
CA TYR A 290 6.50 1.73 4.99
C TYR A 290 6.63 3.06 5.74
N SER A 291 5.50 3.66 6.10
CA SER A 291 5.44 4.88 6.89
C SER A 291 6.07 4.66 8.27
N PRO A 292 6.75 5.68 8.82
CA PRO A 292 7.36 5.56 10.13
C PRO A 292 6.30 5.40 11.21
N ASN A 293 6.53 4.44 12.09
CA ASN A 293 5.79 4.26 13.34
C ASN A 293 6.62 4.63 14.56
N CYS A 294 7.84 5.11 14.35
CA CYS A 294 8.75 5.54 15.40
C CYS A 294 9.70 6.65 14.92
N VAL A 295 10.08 7.57 15.80
CA VAL A 295 11.13 8.57 15.55
C VAL A 295 12.15 8.60 16.69
N LEU A 296 13.43 8.45 16.36
CA LEU A 296 14.53 8.60 17.34
C LEU A 296 15.65 9.48 16.77
N GLU A 297 16.00 10.53 17.50
CA GLU A 297 17.10 11.46 17.14
C GLU A 297 16.95 12.00 15.70
N GLY A 298 15.73 12.40 15.34
CA GLY A 298 15.39 12.92 14.01
C GLY A 298 15.36 11.87 12.89
N ASN A 299 15.42 10.57 13.23
CA ASN A 299 15.36 9.50 12.24
C ASN A 299 13.99 8.83 12.29
N SER A 300 13.29 8.86 11.16
CA SER A 300 12.06 8.10 10.93
C SER A 300 12.38 6.62 10.81
N ILE A 301 11.70 5.79 11.61
CA ILE A 301 11.88 4.34 11.67
C ILE A 301 10.52 3.69 11.41
N CYS A 302 10.50 2.68 10.55
CA CYS A 302 9.36 1.81 10.31
C CYS A 302 9.71 0.41 10.82
N PHE A 303 9.12 0.03 11.94
CA PHE A 303 9.15 -1.34 12.42
C PHE A 303 8.07 -2.17 11.74
N ARG A 304 8.44 -3.33 11.19
CA ARG A 304 7.51 -4.28 10.60
C ARG A 304 7.66 -5.65 11.25
N ASN A 305 6.56 -6.20 11.73
CA ASN A 305 6.51 -7.60 12.14
C ASN A 305 6.43 -8.47 10.89
N ILE A 306 7.46 -9.26 10.62
CA ILE A 306 7.57 -10.11 9.43
C ILE A 306 7.56 -11.55 9.89
N ARG A 307 6.66 -12.35 9.32
CA ARG A 307 6.64 -13.80 9.57
C ARG A 307 7.83 -14.46 8.88
N THR A 308 8.31 -15.56 9.43
CA THR A 308 9.44 -16.32 8.86
C THR A 308 9.25 -16.67 7.39
N TRP A 309 8.05 -17.10 6.99
CA TRP A 309 7.76 -17.42 5.59
C TRP A 309 7.73 -16.19 4.68
N GLU A 310 7.31 -15.02 5.18
CA GLU A 310 7.33 -13.76 4.44
C GLU A 310 8.77 -13.33 4.21
N LEU A 311 9.62 -13.44 5.24
CA LEU A 311 11.05 -13.15 5.13
C LEU A 311 11.73 -14.01 4.06
N LEU A 312 11.44 -15.31 4.04
CA LEU A 312 11.93 -16.23 3.00
C LEU A 312 11.40 -15.86 1.61
N ARG A 313 10.14 -15.44 1.51
CA ARG A 313 9.54 -14.96 0.25
C ARG A 313 10.26 -13.71 -0.25
N TYR A 314 10.51 -12.72 0.60
CA TYR A 314 11.26 -11.52 0.23
C TYR A 314 12.70 -11.84 -0.17
N ALA A 315 13.36 -12.75 0.55
CA ALA A 315 14.71 -13.20 0.20
C ALA A 315 14.75 -13.89 -1.18
N LYS A 316 13.69 -14.62 -1.56
CA LYS A 316 13.58 -15.27 -2.87
C LYS A 316 13.36 -14.30 -4.02
N LEU A 317 12.61 -13.21 -3.80
CA LEU A 317 12.26 -12.25 -4.86
C LEU A 317 13.48 -11.49 -5.41
N LYS A 318 14.62 -11.47 -4.69
CA LYS A 318 15.86 -10.74 -5.04
C LYS A 318 15.67 -9.26 -5.32
N ASP A 319 14.47 -8.71 -5.06
CA ASP A 319 14.18 -7.31 -5.34
C ASP A 319 14.79 -6.44 -4.24
N THR A 320 15.89 -5.76 -4.59
CA THR A 320 16.82 -5.19 -3.62
C THR A 320 16.25 -4.00 -2.84
N TRP A 321 15.24 -3.32 -3.36
CA TRP A 321 14.74 -2.08 -2.74
C TRP A 321 13.74 -2.33 -1.61
N TYR A 322 13.22 -3.56 -1.49
CA TYR A 322 12.41 -3.98 -0.36
C TYR A 322 13.23 -4.57 0.79
N MET A 323 14.56 -4.57 0.72
CA MET A 323 15.39 -5.12 1.78
C MET A 323 15.39 -4.21 3.02
N PRO A 324 15.32 -4.78 4.23
CA PRO A 324 15.42 -3.99 5.46
C PRO A 324 16.81 -3.39 5.63
N ASP A 325 16.88 -2.23 6.29
CA ASP A 325 18.13 -1.67 6.77
C ASP A 325 18.67 -2.47 7.97
N LEU A 326 17.78 -3.10 8.75
CA LEU A 326 18.12 -3.94 9.89
C LEU A 326 17.08 -5.06 10.07
N LEU A 327 17.57 -6.28 10.31
CA LEU A 327 16.76 -7.41 10.74
C LEU A 327 16.96 -7.65 12.24
N LEU A 328 15.87 -7.59 13.00
CA LEU A 328 15.81 -7.91 14.42
C LEU A 328 15.31 -9.34 14.58
N TYR A 329 16.12 -10.18 15.21
CA TYR A 329 15.74 -11.52 15.60
C TYR A 329 15.34 -11.53 17.07
N CYS A 330 14.08 -11.84 17.36
CA CYS A 330 13.54 -11.92 18.71
C CYS A 330 13.46 -13.37 19.16
N CYS A 331 14.16 -13.70 20.24
CA CYS A 331 14.09 -15.01 20.92
C CYS A 331 13.75 -14.83 22.39
N TYR A 332 13.15 -15.86 22.96
CA TYR A 332 12.95 -15.94 24.40
C TYR A 332 14.20 -16.51 25.06
N ASP A 333 14.57 -15.94 26.19
CA ASP A 333 15.66 -16.47 27.02
C ASP A 333 15.30 -17.80 27.68
N GLU A 334 14.02 -18.07 27.95
CA GLU A 334 13.54 -19.32 28.52
C GLU A 334 13.47 -20.49 27.52
N ASN A 335 13.67 -20.25 26.21
CA ASN A 335 13.45 -21.28 25.18
C ASN A 335 14.66 -21.42 24.23
N GLU A 336 15.52 -22.40 24.51
CA GLU A 336 16.70 -22.71 23.70
C GLU A 336 16.34 -23.07 22.25
N GLN A 337 15.24 -23.79 22.04
CA GLN A 337 14.76 -24.13 20.70
C GLN A 337 14.47 -22.87 19.88
N SER A 338 13.91 -21.83 20.49
CA SER A 338 13.64 -20.57 19.79
C SER A 338 14.91 -19.90 19.26
N PHE A 339 16.02 -20.04 19.98
CA PHE A 339 17.31 -19.55 19.57
C PHE A 339 17.88 -20.39 18.40
N TYR A 340 17.80 -21.72 18.48
CA TYR A 340 18.21 -22.59 17.37
C TYR A 340 17.40 -22.37 16.10
N ASP A 341 16.09 -22.12 16.20
CA ASP A 341 15.24 -21.82 15.05
C ASP A 341 15.68 -20.54 14.34
N ILE A 342 16.08 -19.52 15.11
CA ILE A 342 16.63 -18.27 14.57
C ILE A 342 17.97 -18.51 13.88
N LEU A 343 18.87 -19.29 14.48
CA LEU A 343 20.14 -19.65 13.85
C LEU A 343 19.93 -20.43 12.54
N GLY A 344 19.01 -21.39 12.55
CA GLY A 344 18.63 -22.15 11.36
C GLY A 344 18.04 -21.26 10.26
N LEU A 345 17.19 -20.31 10.64
CA LEU A 345 16.62 -19.33 9.71
C LEU A 345 17.70 -18.44 9.10
N LYS A 346 18.56 -17.85 9.92
CA LYS A 346 19.69 -17.02 9.50
C LYS A 346 20.59 -17.76 8.51
N ARG A 347 20.97 -18.98 8.84
CA ARG A 347 21.79 -19.83 7.96
C ARG A 347 21.11 -20.07 6.62
N ARG A 348 19.82 -20.39 6.60
CA ARG A 348 19.05 -20.55 5.36
C ARG A 348 19.00 -19.26 4.53
N LEU A 349 18.77 -18.11 5.17
CA LEU A 349 18.73 -16.81 4.51
C LEU A 349 20.07 -16.48 3.83
N LYS A 350 21.18 -16.69 4.54
CA LYS A 350 22.52 -16.46 4.01
C LYS A 350 22.90 -17.49 2.93
N ASP A 351 22.89 -18.78 3.27
CA ASP A 351 23.46 -19.84 2.44
C ASP A 351 22.62 -20.10 1.19
N ARG A 352 21.28 -20.06 1.29
CA ARG A 352 20.40 -20.38 0.16
C ARG A 352 19.98 -19.17 -0.64
N TYR A 353 19.74 -18.04 0.02
CA TYR A 353 19.18 -16.86 -0.63
C TYR A 353 20.20 -15.73 -0.82
N GLY A 354 21.40 -15.85 -0.26
CA GLY A 354 22.40 -14.78 -0.33
C GLY A 354 21.91 -13.50 0.35
N PHE A 355 21.05 -13.61 1.38
CA PHE A 355 20.47 -12.47 2.05
C PHE A 355 21.54 -11.72 2.85
N VAL A 356 21.82 -10.47 2.49
CA VAL A 356 22.85 -9.64 3.14
C VAL A 356 22.20 -8.44 3.80
N CYS A 357 21.89 -8.55 5.10
CA CYS A 357 21.40 -7.46 5.93
C CYS A 357 22.24 -7.37 7.22
N LYS A 358 22.16 -6.23 7.92
CA LYS A 358 22.63 -6.17 9.31
C LYS A 358 21.59 -6.84 10.20
N GLU A 359 22.08 -7.55 11.21
CA GLU A 359 21.25 -8.39 12.08
C GLU A 359 21.52 -8.02 13.54
N LEU A 360 20.49 -7.96 14.35
CA LEU A 360 20.57 -7.77 15.82
C LEU A 360 19.71 -8.85 16.48
N VAL A 361 20.25 -9.56 17.46
CA VAL A 361 19.48 -10.52 18.26
C VAL A 361 19.02 -9.83 19.53
N VAL A 362 17.71 -9.84 19.76
CA VAL A 362 17.07 -9.30 20.95
C VAL A 362 16.55 -10.49 21.77
N LEU A 363 17.11 -10.64 22.97
CA LEU A 363 16.64 -11.61 23.94
C LEU A 363 15.55 -10.99 24.77
N LEU A 364 14.36 -11.58 24.68
CA LEU A 364 13.18 -11.12 25.38
C LEU A 364 13.04 -11.92 26.66
N GLN A 365 13.17 -11.22 27.77
CA GLN A 365 12.93 -11.79 29.09
C GLN A 365 11.42 -11.83 29.31
N ASN A 366 10.88 -13.02 29.58
CA ASN A 366 9.51 -13.13 30.06
C ASN A 366 9.44 -12.51 31.45
N GLY A 367 8.85 -11.33 31.58
CA GLY A 367 8.49 -10.86 32.90
C GLY A 367 7.39 -11.75 33.50
N LYS A 368 7.20 -11.60 34.81
CA LYS A 368 6.31 -12.42 35.62
C LYS A 368 4.83 -12.05 35.38
N HIS A 369 4.37 -12.02 34.13
CA HIS A 369 2.96 -11.78 33.86
C HIS A 369 2.12 -12.95 34.37
N GLY A 370 1.25 -12.63 35.34
CA GLY A 370 0.45 -13.57 36.12
C GLY A 370 -0.58 -14.38 35.33
N ASP A 371 -0.87 -15.54 35.91
CA ASP A 371 -1.95 -16.50 35.70
C ASP A 371 -2.17 -17.10 34.30
N MET A 372 -2.31 -16.31 33.23
CA MET A 372 -2.71 -16.91 31.93
C MET A 372 -1.56 -17.67 31.24
N MET A 373 -0.32 -17.25 31.49
CA MET A 373 0.87 -17.96 31.00
C MET A 373 1.31 -19.07 31.95
N GLU A 374 0.71 -19.18 33.14
CA GLU A 374 1.06 -20.18 34.15
C GLU A 374 0.55 -21.57 33.75
N GLN A 375 -0.60 -21.66 33.08
CA GLN A 375 -1.08 -22.92 32.48
C GLN A 375 -0.18 -23.39 31.33
N PHE A 376 0.32 -22.48 30.49
CA PHE A 376 1.27 -22.81 29.42
C PHE A 376 2.67 -23.12 29.97
N LYS A 377 3.13 -22.38 30.98
CA LYS A 377 4.38 -22.65 31.71
C LYS A 377 4.31 -23.99 32.45
N ASN A 378 3.17 -24.39 33.01
CA ASN A 378 3.02 -25.71 33.63
C ASN A 378 3.02 -26.85 32.60
N PHE A 379 2.45 -26.63 31.41
CA PHE A 379 2.55 -27.57 30.29
C PHE A 379 4.00 -27.72 29.79
N CYS A 380 4.76 -26.62 29.68
CA CYS A 380 6.16 -26.66 29.26
C CYS A 380 7.12 -27.15 30.36
N ARG A 381 6.88 -26.81 31.64
CA ARG A 381 7.68 -27.28 32.79
C ARG A 381 7.59 -28.79 32.99
N GLN A 382 6.48 -29.42 32.60
CA GLN A 382 6.38 -30.88 32.62
C GLN A 382 7.27 -31.58 31.59
N GLN A 383 7.84 -30.86 30.61
CA GLN A 383 8.65 -31.49 29.57
C GLN A 383 10.16 -31.29 29.70
N HIS A 384 10.70 -30.18 30.19
CA HIS A 384 12.15 -30.06 30.45
C HIS A 384 12.46 -28.89 31.39
N GLU A 385 13.12 -29.15 32.52
CA GLU A 385 13.82 -28.13 33.31
C GLU A 385 15.08 -27.69 32.55
N GLN A 386 14.93 -26.82 31.56
CA GLN A 386 16.08 -26.22 30.91
C GLN A 386 16.50 -24.92 31.63
N PRO A 387 17.82 -24.73 31.88
CA PRO A 387 18.32 -23.48 32.45
C PRO A 387 18.05 -22.32 31.49
N SER A 388 17.67 -21.17 32.03
CA SER A 388 17.48 -19.96 31.22
C SER A 388 18.77 -19.59 30.47
N LEU A 389 18.64 -19.17 29.22
CA LEU A 389 19.76 -18.76 28.40
C LEU A 389 20.29 -17.40 28.84
N SER A 390 21.42 -17.40 29.53
CA SER A 390 22.17 -16.18 29.77
C SER A 390 22.80 -15.64 28.47
N VAL A 391 23.09 -14.33 28.43
CA VAL A 391 23.81 -13.71 27.30
C VAL A 391 25.16 -14.42 27.06
N ASP A 392 25.84 -14.84 28.12
CA ASP A 392 27.13 -15.52 28.00
C ASP A 392 26.99 -16.96 27.49
N SER A 393 25.92 -17.67 27.89
CA SER A 393 25.56 -18.98 27.34
C SER A 393 25.33 -18.87 25.83
N ILE A 394 24.61 -17.84 25.38
CA ILE A 394 24.35 -17.61 23.96
C ILE A 394 25.62 -17.24 23.21
N ARG A 395 26.47 -16.37 23.78
CA ARG A 395 27.78 -16.07 23.17
C ARG A 395 28.63 -17.33 23.02
N LYS A 396 28.59 -18.22 24.01
CA LYS A 396 29.30 -19.52 23.95
C LYS A 396 28.73 -20.40 22.84
N LEU A 397 27.40 -20.56 22.77
CA LEU A 397 26.72 -21.30 21.70
C LEU A 397 27.02 -20.72 20.32
N LEU A 398 27.02 -19.39 20.17
CA LEU A 398 27.38 -18.74 18.91
C LEU A 398 28.83 -19.02 18.49
N LYS A 399 29.77 -18.95 19.45
CA LYS A 399 31.18 -19.29 19.19
C LYS A 399 31.35 -20.74 18.76
N GLU A 400 30.55 -21.65 19.31
CA GLU A 400 30.59 -23.07 18.98
C GLU A 400 29.97 -23.37 17.61
N TYR A 401 28.79 -22.82 17.33
CA TYR A 401 28.06 -23.10 16.09
C TYR A 401 28.59 -22.34 14.88
N GLU A 402 29.03 -21.10 15.07
CA GLU A 402 29.48 -20.23 13.98
C GLU A 402 30.63 -19.30 14.46
N PRO A 403 31.87 -19.81 14.56
CA PRO A 403 33.02 -19.05 15.04
C PRO A 403 33.25 -17.74 14.26
N SER A 404 32.97 -17.76 12.95
CA SER A 404 33.09 -16.59 12.07
C SER A 404 32.07 -15.48 12.36
N PHE A 405 31.07 -15.74 13.20
CA PHE A 405 29.98 -14.82 13.52
C PHE A 405 29.95 -14.35 14.97
N ALA A 406 30.82 -14.89 15.83
CA ALA A 406 30.92 -14.48 17.23
C ALA A 406 31.16 -12.96 17.37
N ASP A 407 31.88 -12.36 16.42
CA ASP A 407 32.19 -10.92 16.41
C ASP A 407 31.12 -10.06 15.70
N LEU A 408 30.10 -10.68 15.09
CA LEU A 408 29.12 -9.98 14.23
C LEU A 408 27.73 -9.82 14.86
N LEU A 409 27.43 -10.60 15.91
CA LEU A 409 26.14 -10.59 16.57
C LEU A 409 26.20 -9.80 17.87
N ASP A 410 25.80 -8.53 17.81
CA ASP A 410 25.37 -7.85 19.03
C ASP A 410 24.12 -8.55 19.55
N ILE A 411 24.13 -8.84 20.83
CA ILE A 411 23.01 -9.38 21.59
C ILE A 411 22.58 -8.29 22.54
N SER A 412 21.29 -8.00 22.59
CA SER A 412 20.69 -7.10 23.56
C SER A 412 19.62 -7.84 24.34
N SER A 413 19.71 -7.82 25.67
CA SER A 413 18.62 -8.28 26.53
C SER A 413 17.60 -7.17 26.70
N PHE A 414 16.32 -7.50 26.60
CA PHE A 414 15.22 -6.56 26.76
C PHE A 414 14.09 -7.22 27.53
N ASN A 415 13.69 -6.59 28.64
CA ASN A 415 12.53 -7.01 29.42
C ASN A 415 11.29 -6.27 28.90
N LEU A 416 10.27 -7.02 28.45
CA LEU A 416 9.04 -6.44 27.89
C LEU A 416 8.11 -5.87 28.96
N ASP A 417 8.25 -6.30 30.21
CA ASP A 417 7.34 -5.94 31.30
C ASP A 417 7.92 -4.81 32.16
N GLU A 418 9.24 -4.83 32.37
CA GLU A 418 9.97 -3.79 33.10
C GLU A 418 10.73 -2.90 32.11
N VAL A 419 9.97 -2.16 31.31
CA VAL A 419 10.56 -1.34 30.26
C VAL A 419 11.19 -0.08 30.85
N GLU A 420 12.45 -0.21 31.28
CA GLU A 420 13.26 0.94 31.63
C GLU A 420 13.54 1.78 30.37
N LEU A 421 13.10 3.03 30.37
CA LEU A 421 13.31 3.97 29.25
C LEU A 421 14.78 4.06 28.84
N GLY A 422 15.72 3.93 29.79
CA GLY A 422 17.16 3.89 29.53
C GLY A 422 17.56 2.70 28.65
N THR A 423 17.11 1.49 28.99
CA THR A 423 17.38 0.25 28.26
C THR A 423 16.73 0.27 26.87
N ALA A 424 15.47 0.73 26.77
CA ALA A 424 14.80 0.91 25.48
C ALA A 424 15.51 1.92 24.59
N ARG A 425 15.95 3.06 25.15
CA ARG A 425 16.72 4.07 24.41
C ARG A 425 18.08 3.54 23.95
N ALA A 426 18.77 2.73 24.77
CA ALA A 426 20.03 2.11 24.38
C ALA A 426 19.85 1.13 23.21
N LEU A 427 18.83 0.26 23.28
CA LEU A 427 18.45 -0.64 22.19
C LEU A 427 18.12 0.13 20.91
N MET A 428 17.30 1.18 21.02
CA MET A 428 16.91 2.02 19.89
C MET A 428 18.10 2.75 19.25
N LYS A 429 19.03 3.25 20.06
CA LYS A 429 20.29 3.84 19.54
C LYS A 429 21.12 2.80 18.78
N ALA A 430 21.21 1.57 19.28
CA ALA A 430 21.89 0.48 18.59
C ALA A 430 21.22 0.15 17.25
N ILE A 431 19.88 0.07 17.23
CA ILE A 431 19.06 -0.14 16.03
C ILE A 431 19.36 0.95 14.98
N VAL A 432 19.22 2.22 15.35
CA VAL A 432 19.43 3.37 14.44
C VAL A 432 20.86 3.38 13.90
N ARG A 433 21.86 3.20 14.76
CA ARG A 433 23.27 3.18 14.36
C ARG A 433 23.53 2.10 13.31
N ARG A 434 23.03 0.87 13.54
CA ARG A 434 23.26 -0.28 12.67
C ARG A 434 22.51 -0.15 11.35
N ALA A 435 21.25 0.27 11.38
CA ALA A 435 20.45 0.56 10.19
C ALA A 435 21.13 1.64 9.31
N LYS A 436 21.62 2.74 9.90
CA LYS A 436 22.37 3.77 9.17
C LYS A 436 23.64 3.24 8.51
N ILE A 437 24.40 2.38 9.20
CA ILE A 437 25.61 1.77 8.64
C ILE A 437 25.27 0.91 7.43
N GLN A 438 24.24 0.06 7.54
CA GLN A 438 23.80 -0.79 6.43
C GLN A 438 23.35 0.04 5.24
N ARG A 439 22.54 1.07 5.47
CA ARG A 439 22.04 1.98 4.44
C ARG A 439 23.17 2.71 3.71
N LYS A 440 24.18 3.20 4.45
CA LYS A 440 25.38 3.81 3.86
C LYS A 440 26.15 2.82 2.98
N LYS A 441 26.25 1.55 3.38
CA LYS A 441 26.90 0.49 2.58
C LYS A 441 26.11 0.18 1.32
N SER A 442 24.78 0.02 1.42
CA SER A 442 23.88 -0.20 0.28
C SER A 442 23.97 0.93 -0.74
N ASN A 443 23.93 2.19 -0.28
CA ASN A 443 24.06 3.36 -1.15
C ASN A 443 25.42 3.44 -1.87
N ARG A 444 26.51 2.98 -1.24
CA ARG A 444 27.83 2.92 -1.89
C ARG A 444 27.86 1.85 -2.99
N ASN A 445 27.34 0.66 -2.70
CA ASN A 445 27.28 -0.43 -3.67
C ASN A 445 26.42 -0.09 -4.89
N ASN A 446 25.30 0.62 -4.69
CA ASN A 446 24.45 1.07 -5.78
C ASN A 446 25.16 2.11 -6.66
N ARG A 447 25.97 3.01 -6.07
CA ARG A 447 26.77 3.96 -6.85
C ARG A 447 27.88 3.29 -7.67
N SER A 448 28.55 2.27 -7.13
CA SER A 448 29.58 1.55 -7.88
C SER A 448 29.02 0.75 -9.06
N TRP A 449 27.80 0.19 -8.91
CA TRP A 449 27.10 -0.50 -10.00
C TRP A 449 26.72 0.46 -11.14
N ILE A 450 26.23 1.66 -10.82
CA ILE A 450 25.90 2.67 -11.84
C ILE A 450 27.17 3.11 -12.58
N ALA A 451 28.28 3.34 -11.88
CA ALA A 451 29.54 3.77 -12.49
C ALA A 451 30.17 2.73 -13.43
N THR A 452 29.93 1.43 -13.19
CA THR A 452 30.40 0.35 -14.08
C THR A 452 29.51 0.16 -15.31
N GLN A 453 28.24 0.56 -15.26
CA GLN A 453 27.37 0.53 -16.45
C GLN A 453 27.54 1.75 -17.37
N THR A 454 27.87 2.91 -16.81
CA THR A 454 28.12 4.13 -17.62
C THR A 454 29.53 4.19 -18.21
N SER A 455 30.43 3.28 -17.81
CA SER A 455 31.79 3.14 -18.36
C SER A 455 31.91 1.95 -19.32
N ALA A 456 30.82 1.60 -20.02
CA ALA A 456 30.96 0.82 -21.25
C ALA A 456 31.94 1.59 -22.17
N PRO A 457 33.06 0.98 -22.59
CA PRO A 457 34.01 1.66 -23.44
C PRO A 457 33.26 2.10 -24.69
N ALA A 458 33.30 3.40 -24.97
CA ALA A 458 32.97 3.90 -26.28
C ALA A 458 33.85 3.13 -27.27
N LEU A 459 33.29 2.07 -27.86
CA LEU A 459 33.88 1.37 -28.98
C LEU A 459 33.99 2.43 -30.06
N VAL A 460 35.21 2.97 -30.15
CA VAL A 460 35.70 3.77 -31.26
C VAL A 460 35.23 3.04 -32.51
N ALA A 461 34.28 3.66 -33.21
CA ALA A 461 33.80 3.21 -34.49
C ALA A 461 34.95 3.32 -35.50
N ASN A 462 35.85 2.34 -35.47
CA ASN A 462 36.82 2.19 -36.52
C ASN A 462 36.10 1.52 -37.68
N ARG A 463 35.68 2.35 -38.64
CA ARG A 463 35.18 1.96 -39.95
C ARG A 463 36.17 0.98 -40.58
N ASN A 464 35.84 -0.31 -40.56
CA ASN A 464 36.29 -1.23 -41.60
C ASN A 464 35.06 -1.85 -42.24
N ARG A 465 34.64 -1.23 -43.36
CA ARG A 465 33.80 -1.88 -44.36
C ARG A 465 34.65 -2.97 -45.01
N ASN A 466 34.18 -4.22 -44.89
CA ASN A 466 34.24 -5.29 -45.90
C ASN A 466 34.36 -6.65 -45.20
N ASN A 467 33.22 -7.29 -44.94
CA ASN A 467 32.95 -8.66 -45.36
C ASN A 467 31.60 -9.12 -44.81
N VAL A 468 30.69 -9.41 -45.73
CA VAL A 468 29.41 -10.05 -45.48
C VAL A 468 29.64 -11.56 -45.54
N GLY A 469 29.35 -12.25 -44.44
CA GLY A 469 29.23 -13.70 -44.39
C GLY A 469 28.12 -14.07 -43.39
N PRO A 470 27.19 -14.97 -43.75
CA PRO A 470 26.08 -15.33 -42.87
C PRO A 470 26.55 -16.35 -41.84
N VAL A 471 26.54 -15.97 -40.55
CA VAL A 471 26.71 -16.92 -39.45
C VAL A 471 25.33 -17.37 -38.98
N VAL A 472 25.00 -18.63 -39.29
CA VAL A 472 23.87 -19.36 -38.73
C VAL A 472 24.23 -19.71 -37.28
N VAL A 473 23.54 -19.12 -36.31
CA VAL A 473 23.65 -19.51 -34.89
C VAL A 473 22.37 -20.25 -34.50
N SER A 474 22.48 -21.57 -34.39
CA SER A 474 21.46 -22.41 -33.75
C SER A 474 21.69 -22.43 -32.24
N SER A 475 20.81 -21.81 -31.47
CA SER A 475 20.81 -21.92 -30.00
C SER A 475 19.70 -22.87 -29.55
N SER A 476 20.06 -24.11 -29.25
CA SER A 476 19.23 -25.05 -28.50
C SER A 476 19.36 -24.76 -27.00
N CYS A 477 18.32 -24.21 -26.38
CA CYS A 477 18.19 -24.17 -24.92
C CYS A 477 17.68 -25.53 -24.42
N ARG A 478 18.50 -26.22 -23.62
CA ARG A 478 18.04 -27.29 -22.71
C ARG A 478 17.91 -26.69 -21.32
N CYS A 479 16.69 -26.68 -20.79
CA CYS A 479 16.42 -26.40 -19.38
C CYS A 479 16.72 -27.67 -18.56
N MET A 480 17.46 -27.49 -17.46
CA MET A 480 17.39 -28.35 -16.28
C MET A 480 16.70 -27.58 -15.16
#